data_AF-A0A0Q3IAN1-F1
#
_entry.id   AF-A0A0Q3IAN1-F1
#
_cell.length_a   1.000
_cell.length_b   1.000
_cell.length_c   1.000
_cell.angle_alpha   90.00
_cell.angle_beta   90.00
_cell.angle_gamma   90.00
#
_symmetry.space_group_name_H-M   'P 1'
#
loop_
_entity.id
_entity.type
_entity.pdbx_description
1 polymer ?
#
loop_
_entity_poly.entity_id
_entity_poly.type
_entity_poly.pdbx_seq_one_letter_code
_entity_poly.pdbx_strand_id
1 'polypeptide(L)'
;MRLKDRVALVTGAASSLSPAVAERFPGIRSFAFGHLGDGDIHDNPIQAEDKPAEAWHGRLPEVNRIVHAIVSAPGGSITAERGVGRLRITELQHGKSPVELEMMARLKRCFASLNLMNPRKALGRDLLDNLPDTP
;
A
#
# COMPACT_ATOMS: atom_id res chain seq x y z
N MET A 1 -3.86 19.58 13.03
CA MET A 1 -3.12 19.92 11.80
C MET A 1 -3.99 20.84 10.96
N ARG A 2 -3.48 22.01 10.50
CA ARG A 2 -4.27 22.94 9.66
C ARG A 2 -4.34 22.39 8.23
N LEU A 3 -5.36 22.77 7.46
CA LEU A 3 -5.54 22.29 6.07
C LEU A 3 -4.29 22.51 5.20
N LYS A 4 -3.64 23.66 5.33
CA LYS A 4 -2.40 24.01 4.62
C LYS A 4 -1.26 23.04 4.92
N ASP A 5 -1.16 22.58 6.17
CA ASP A 5 -0.12 21.64 6.61
C ASP A 5 -0.35 20.25 5.99
N ARG A 6 -1.63 19.83 5.82
CA ARG A 6 -1.98 18.56 5.16
C ARG A 6 -1.61 18.59 3.69
N VAL A 7 -1.95 19.69 3.01
CA VAL A 7 -1.62 19.87 1.59
C VAL A 7 -0.11 19.84 1.39
N ALA A 8 0.66 20.55 2.22
CA ALA A 8 2.13 20.56 2.14
C ALA A 8 2.76 19.17 2.36
N LEU A 9 2.20 18.37 3.27
CA LEU A 9 2.65 17.00 3.52
C LEU A 9 2.40 16.09 2.31
N VAL A 10 1.20 16.16 1.73
CA VAL A 10 0.83 15.37 0.54
C VAL A 10 1.67 15.76 -0.66
N THR A 11 1.80 17.06 -0.97
CA THR A 11 2.59 17.53 -2.10
C THR A 11 4.09 17.26 -1.91
N GLY A 12 4.60 17.37 -0.68
CA GLY A 12 5.98 17.04 -0.33
C GLY A 12 6.29 15.56 -0.56
N ALA A 13 5.42 14.67 -0.07
CA ALA A 13 5.55 13.23 -0.30
C ALA A 13 5.49 12.90 -1.80
N ALA A 14 4.48 13.40 -2.51
CA ALA A 14 4.31 13.17 -3.94
C ALA A 14 5.51 13.64 -4.78
N SER A 15 6.05 14.83 -4.46
CA SER A 15 7.22 15.38 -5.16
C SER A 15 8.50 14.57 -4.93
N SER A 16 8.55 13.79 -3.85
CA SER A 16 9.71 12.97 -3.49
C SER A 16 9.69 11.58 -4.12
N LEU A 17 8.54 11.10 -4.62
CA LEU A 17 8.39 9.76 -5.18
C LEU A 17 9.23 9.57 -6.45
N SER A 18 9.03 10.44 -7.45
CA SER A 18 9.70 10.31 -8.75
C SER A 18 11.24 10.30 -8.63
N PRO A 19 11.90 11.24 -7.91
CA PRO A 19 13.35 11.19 -7.73
C PRO A 19 13.84 9.93 -7.02
N ALA A 20 13.15 9.50 -5.96
CA ALA A 20 13.56 8.33 -5.18
C ALA A 20 13.47 7.02 -5.99
N VAL A 21 12.42 6.88 -6.80
CA VAL A 21 12.30 5.72 -7.69
C VAL A 21 13.32 5.81 -8.83
N ALA A 22 13.57 7.01 -9.39
CA ALA A 22 14.54 7.21 -10.47
C ALA A 22 16.00 6.94 -10.06
N GLU A 23 16.36 7.17 -8.79
CA GLU A 23 17.68 6.81 -8.25
C GLU A 23 17.97 5.31 -8.39
N ARG A 24 16.95 4.49 -8.15
CA ARG A 24 17.05 3.02 -8.25
C ARG A 24 16.75 2.49 -9.65
N PHE A 25 15.92 3.20 -10.40
CA PHE A 25 15.43 2.81 -11.72
C PHE A 25 15.61 3.95 -12.72
N PRO A 26 16.84 4.16 -13.22
CA PRO A 26 17.10 5.23 -14.19
C PRO A 26 16.19 5.14 -15.41
N GLY A 27 15.65 6.29 -15.85
CA GLY A 27 14.74 6.38 -16.99
C GLY A 27 13.27 6.08 -16.68
N ILE A 28 12.94 5.68 -15.45
CA ILE A 28 11.54 5.61 -15.01
C ILE A 28 10.93 7.02 -15.00
N ARG A 29 9.63 7.11 -15.30
CA ARG A 29 8.86 8.34 -15.23
C ARG A 29 7.65 8.12 -14.34
N SER A 30 7.30 9.07 -13.50
CA SER A 30 6.06 9.02 -12.72
C SER A 30 5.00 9.91 -13.33
N PHE A 31 3.75 9.44 -13.34
CA PHE A 31 2.59 10.25 -13.65
C PHE A 31 1.69 10.33 -12.41
N ALA A 32 1.75 11.47 -11.72
CA ALA A 32 1.04 11.71 -10.47
C ALA A 32 -0.17 12.62 -10.69
N PHE A 33 -1.35 12.19 -10.25
CA PHE A 33 -2.60 12.95 -10.29
C PHE A 33 -3.51 12.50 -9.14
N GLY A 34 -4.53 13.27 -8.77
CA GLY A 34 -5.46 12.84 -7.73
C GLY A 34 -6.26 13.96 -7.10
N HIS A 35 -6.80 13.67 -5.93
CA HIS A 35 -7.71 14.51 -5.17
C HIS A 35 -6.94 15.20 -4.05
N LEU A 36 -6.30 16.33 -4.37
CA LEU A 36 -5.49 17.05 -3.37
C LEU A 36 -6.31 17.49 -2.13
N GLY A 37 -7.62 17.69 -2.28
CA GLY A 37 -8.50 18.15 -1.21
C GLY A 37 -8.70 17.14 -0.06
N ASP A 38 -8.64 15.84 -0.36
CA ASP A 38 -8.74 14.77 0.65
C ASP A 38 -7.38 14.08 0.92
N GLY A 39 -6.38 14.36 0.07
CA GLY A 39 -5.02 13.86 0.21
C GLY A 39 -4.76 12.55 -0.52
N ASP A 40 -5.63 12.16 -1.46
CA ASP A 40 -5.44 11.00 -2.31
C ASP A 40 -4.64 11.34 -3.58
N ILE A 41 -3.51 10.66 -3.79
CA ILE A 41 -2.65 10.82 -4.96
C ILE A 41 -2.43 9.45 -5.61
N HIS A 42 -2.77 9.35 -6.88
CA HIS A 42 -2.41 8.25 -7.77
C HIS A 42 -1.05 8.56 -8.38
N ASP A 43 0.00 7.92 -7.88
CA ASP A 43 1.31 7.90 -8.55
C ASP A 43 1.44 6.62 -9.37
N ASN A 44 1.61 6.79 -10.68
CA ASN A 44 1.75 5.70 -11.64
C ASN A 44 3.17 5.72 -12.23
N PRO A 45 4.08 4.84 -11.77
CA PRO A 45 5.39 4.70 -12.36
C PRO A 45 5.31 4.01 -13.72
N ILE A 46 5.85 4.67 -14.74
CA ILE A 46 5.94 4.26 -16.13
C ILE A 46 7.38 3.84 -16.39
N GLN A 47 7.56 2.62 -16.90
CA GLN A 47 8.87 2.07 -17.24
C GLN A 47 9.64 2.95 -18.23
N ALA A 48 10.97 2.82 -18.20
CA ALA A 48 11.84 3.42 -19.22
C ALA A 48 11.49 2.87 -20.62
N GLU A 49 11.58 3.73 -21.63
CA GLU A 49 11.16 3.41 -23.01
C GLU A 49 12.04 2.33 -23.65
N ASP A 50 13.26 2.15 -23.18
CA ASP A 50 14.26 1.22 -23.71
C ASP A 50 14.23 -0.18 -23.07
N LYS A 51 13.27 -0.47 -22.18
CA LYS A 51 13.19 -1.75 -21.46
C LYS A 51 11.94 -2.58 -21.83
N PRO A 52 12.05 -3.91 -21.94
CA PRO A 52 10.89 -4.78 -22.13
C PRO A 52 9.97 -4.78 -20.89
N ALA A 53 8.67 -4.86 -21.12
CA ALA A 53 7.65 -4.74 -20.07
C ALA A 53 7.71 -5.86 -19.02
N GLU A 54 8.12 -7.05 -19.41
CA GLU A 54 8.27 -8.20 -18.53
C GLU A 54 9.37 -7.97 -17.49
N ALA A 55 10.46 -7.30 -17.89
CA ALA A 55 11.53 -6.93 -16.97
C ALA A 55 11.05 -5.91 -15.94
N TRP A 56 10.09 -5.06 -16.29
CA TRP A 56 9.48 -4.09 -15.39
C TRP A 56 8.55 -4.73 -14.36
N HIS A 57 7.68 -5.65 -14.78
CA HIS A 57 6.74 -6.32 -13.87
C HIS A 57 7.43 -7.03 -12.70
N GLY A 58 8.58 -7.65 -12.93
CA GLY A 58 9.37 -8.30 -11.88
C GLY A 58 9.94 -7.33 -10.83
N ARG A 59 9.98 -6.03 -11.13
CA ARG A 59 10.53 -4.99 -10.25
C ARG A 59 9.47 -4.22 -9.47
N LEU A 60 8.18 -4.38 -9.79
CA LEU A 60 7.08 -3.74 -9.08
C LEU A 60 7.13 -3.91 -7.55
N PRO A 61 7.51 -5.08 -6.98
CA PRO A 61 7.63 -5.20 -5.52
C PRO A 61 8.71 -4.27 -4.91
N GLU A 62 9.79 -3.99 -5.64
CA GLU A 62 10.85 -3.09 -5.17
C GLU A 62 10.43 -1.62 -5.29
N VAL A 63 9.73 -1.26 -6.37
CA VAL A 63 9.13 0.06 -6.56
C VAL A 63 8.12 0.36 -5.47
N ASN A 64 7.20 -0.59 -5.21
CA ASN A 64 6.20 -0.46 -4.15
C ASN A 64 6.85 -0.27 -2.78
N ARG A 65 7.96 -0.93 -2.47
CA ARG A 65 8.67 -0.71 -1.19
C ARG A 65 9.16 0.73 -1.03
N ILE A 66 9.74 1.32 -2.09
CA ILE A 66 10.21 2.71 -2.07
C ILE A 66 9.02 3.65 -1.87
N VAL A 67 7.97 3.49 -2.68
CA VAL A 67 6.76 4.32 -2.61
C VAL A 67 6.09 4.21 -1.25
N HIS A 68 5.87 2.99 -0.74
CA HIS A 68 5.23 2.76 0.55
C HIS A 68 6.04 3.33 1.71
N ALA A 69 7.38 3.23 1.68
CA ALA A 69 8.22 3.84 2.72
C ALA A 69 8.04 5.37 2.77
N ILE A 70 8.01 6.03 1.61
CA ILE A 70 7.82 7.49 1.51
C ILE A 70 6.42 7.88 1.99
N VAL A 71 5.38 7.13 1.59
CA VAL A 71 3.99 7.40 1.96
C VAL A 71 3.73 7.13 3.45
N SER A 72 4.30 6.07 4.01
CA SER A 72 4.08 5.69 5.41
C SER A 72 4.88 6.51 6.41
N ALA A 73 6.04 7.05 6.05
CA ALA A 73 6.87 7.89 6.93
C ALA A 73 6.12 9.08 7.56
N PRO A 74 5.31 9.87 6.82
CA PRO A 74 4.49 10.93 7.40
C PRO A 74 3.12 10.45 7.92
N GLY A 75 2.91 9.14 8.09
CA GLY A 75 1.64 8.56 8.53
C GLY A 75 0.57 8.42 7.44
N GLY A 76 0.97 8.39 6.17
CA GLY A 76 0.05 8.17 5.05
C GLY A 76 -0.37 6.70 4.88
N SER A 77 -1.38 6.47 4.05
CA SER A 77 -1.89 5.12 3.73
C SER A 77 -1.37 4.65 2.38
N ILE A 78 -0.93 3.39 2.31
CA ILE A 78 -0.54 2.75 1.04
C ILE A 78 -1.72 2.57 0.07
N THR A 79 -2.96 2.62 0.57
CA THR A 79 -4.19 2.58 -0.22
C THR A 79 -5.20 3.57 0.34
N ALA A 80 -5.60 4.55 -0.46
CA ALA A 80 -6.71 5.45 -0.11
C ALA A 80 -8.06 4.81 -0.46
N GLU A 81 -8.29 4.46 -1.73
CA GLU A 81 -9.58 3.96 -2.23
C GLU A 81 -9.61 2.49 -2.66
N ARG A 82 -8.50 1.92 -3.17
CA ARG A 82 -8.53 0.64 -3.90
C ARG A 82 -8.60 -0.59 -3.00
N GLY A 83 -8.37 -0.41 -1.71
CA GLY A 83 -8.35 -1.46 -0.71
C GLY A 83 -7.17 -2.43 -0.86
N VAL A 84 -7.21 -3.49 -0.05
CA VAL A 84 -6.11 -4.46 0.08
C VAL A 84 -6.21 -5.57 -0.97
N GLY A 85 -7.42 -6.15 -1.13
CA GLY A 85 -7.65 -7.26 -2.03
C GLY A 85 -6.70 -8.43 -1.78
N ARG A 86 -6.15 -9.02 -2.86
CA ARG A 86 -5.08 -10.03 -2.78
C ARG A 86 -3.69 -9.43 -2.98
N LEU A 87 -3.62 -8.28 -3.67
CA LEU A 87 -2.37 -7.69 -4.12
C LEU A 87 -1.57 -7.07 -2.98
N ARG A 88 -2.24 -6.57 -1.93
CA ARG A 88 -1.59 -5.77 -0.87
C ARG A 88 -1.61 -6.43 0.51
N ILE A 89 -1.85 -7.76 0.57
CA ILE A 89 -1.95 -8.47 1.86
C ILE A 89 -0.63 -8.36 2.62
N THR A 90 0.48 -8.61 1.94
CA THR A 90 1.82 -8.51 2.52
C THR A 90 2.10 -7.10 3.03
N GLU A 91 1.70 -6.08 2.28
CA GLU A 91 1.91 -4.68 2.66
C GLU A 91 1.00 -4.24 3.82
N LEU A 92 -0.23 -4.77 3.90
CA LEU A 92 -1.08 -4.60 5.07
C LEU A 92 -0.41 -5.18 6.33
N GLN A 93 0.15 -6.39 6.23
CA GLN A 93 0.83 -7.05 7.35
C GLN A 93 2.04 -6.26 7.85
N HIS A 94 2.78 -5.61 6.95
CA HIS A 94 3.90 -4.74 7.33
C HIS A 94 3.46 -3.38 7.89
N GLY A 95 2.33 -2.85 7.40
CA GLY A 95 1.87 -1.50 7.72
C GLY A 95 0.93 -1.38 8.93
N LYS A 96 0.51 -2.51 9.52
CA LYS A 96 -0.46 -2.55 10.61
C LYS A 96 0.15 -3.14 11.87
N SER A 97 -0.28 -2.61 13.01
CA SER A 97 0.11 -3.17 14.31
C SER A 97 -0.44 -4.59 14.48
N PRO A 98 0.23 -5.44 15.28
CA PRO A 98 -0.28 -6.77 15.59
C PRO A 98 -1.72 -6.75 16.14
N VAL A 99 -2.06 -5.75 16.96
CA VAL A 99 -3.39 -5.57 17.53
C VAL A 99 -4.44 -5.27 16.46
N GLU A 100 -4.15 -4.37 15.51
CA GLU A 100 -5.07 -4.08 14.39
C GLU A 100 -5.31 -5.34 13.55
N LEU A 101 -4.24 -6.09 13.22
CA LEU A 101 -4.35 -7.32 12.43
C LEU A 101 -5.16 -8.39 13.16
N GLU A 102 -4.93 -8.57 14.47
CA GLU A 102 -5.71 -9.49 15.30
C GLU A 102 -7.19 -9.10 15.34
N MET A 103 -7.50 -7.81 15.54
CA MET A 103 -8.88 -7.31 15.54
C MET A 103 -9.57 -7.58 14.20
N MET A 104 -8.91 -7.29 13.08
CA MET A 104 -9.45 -7.57 11.75
C MET A 104 -9.72 -9.07 11.55
N ALA A 105 -8.81 -9.93 12.01
CA ALA A 105 -8.93 -11.37 11.90
C ALA A 105 -10.09 -11.92 12.77
N ARG A 106 -10.23 -11.42 14.01
CA ARG A 106 -11.36 -11.75 14.90
C ARG A 106 -12.69 -11.34 14.29
N LEU A 107 -12.80 -10.11 13.79
CA LEU A 107 -14.01 -9.63 13.11
C LEU A 107 -14.38 -10.51 11.91
N LYS A 108 -13.40 -10.88 11.08
CA LYS A 108 -13.64 -11.79 9.95
C LYS A 108 -14.15 -13.16 10.43
N ARG A 109 -13.59 -13.72 11.50
CA ARG A 109 -14.00 -15.01 12.07
C ARG A 109 -15.44 -14.99 12.61
N CYS A 110 -15.90 -13.86 13.15
CA CYS A 110 -17.29 -13.70 13.63
C CYS A 110 -18.33 -13.84 12.51
N PHE A 111 -18.04 -13.31 11.31
CA PHE A 111 -18.99 -13.35 10.18
C PHE A 111 -18.75 -14.53 9.22
N ALA A 112 -17.51 -15.05 9.16
CA ALA A 112 -17.10 -16.08 8.23
C ALA A 112 -16.31 -17.18 8.97
N SER A 113 -16.96 -17.85 9.92
CA SER A 113 -16.36 -18.92 10.73
C SER A 113 -15.78 -20.07 9.90
N LEU A 114 -16.40 -20.39 8.76
CA LEU A 114 -15.91 -21.38 7.79
C LEU A 114 -14.93 -20.80 6.75
N ASN A 115 -14.60 -19.52 6.85
CA ASN A 115 -13.71 -18.78 5.92
C ASN A 115 -14.09 -18.91 4.43
N LEU A 116 -15.39 -19.03 4.13
CA LEU A 116 -15.89 -19.14 2.75
C LEU A 116 -16.07 -17.78 2.06
N MET A 117 -16.21 -16.71 2.83
CA MET A 117 -16.40 -15.35 2.29
C MET A 117 -15.07 -14.77 1.83
N ASN A 118 -14.81 -14.89 0.52
CA ASN A 118 -13.68 -14.27 -0.18
C ASN A 118 -12.31 -14.66 0.44
N PRO A 119 -11.97 -15.96 0.46
CA PRO A 119 -10.75 -16.45 1.08
C PRO A 119 -9.50 -15.87 0.41
N ARG A 120 -8.44 -15.67 1.19
CA ARG A 120 -7.14 -15.13 0.72
C ARG A 120 -7.21 -13.70 0.17
N LYS A 121 -8.21 -12.93 0.57
CA LYS A 121 -8.30 -11.48 0.33
C LYS A 121 -8.44 -10.73 1.65
N ALA A 122 -7.93 -9.51 1.67
CA ALA A 122 -7.81 -8.60 2.81
C ALA A 122 -6.88 -9.08 3.94
N LEU A 123 -6.96 -10.34 4.34
CA LEU A 123 -6.09 -10.92 5.37
C LEU A 123 -5.43 -12.20 4.86
N GLY A 124 -4.17 -12.40 5.28
CA GLY A 124 -3.43 -13.63 5.08
C GLY A 124 -4.09 -14.82 5.80
N ARG A 125 -3.87 -16.02 5.28
CA ARG A 125 -4.42 -17.26 5.87
C ARG A 125 -3.74 -17.56 7.22
N ASP A 126 -2.43 -17.33 7.28
CA ASP A 126 -1.60 -17.39 8.47
C ASP A 126 -2.17 -16.62 9.66
N LEU A 127 -2.71 -15.42 9.42
CA LEU A 127 -3.33 -14.62 10.49
C LEU A 127 -4.62 -15.24 11.03
N LEU A 128 -5.42 -15.89 10.18
CA LEU A 128 -6.69 -16.49 10.59
C LEU A 128 -6.48 -17.84 11.30
N ASP A 129 -5.53 -18.63 10.81
CA ASP A 129 -5.26 -19.97 11.31
C ASP A 129 -4.52 -19.94 12.67
N ASN A 130 -3.75 -18.86 12.94
CA ASN A 130 -3.01 -18.68 14.19
C ASN A 130 -3.70 -17.72 15.19
N LEU A 131 -4.97 -17.37 14.95
CA LEU A 131 -5.73 -16.57 15.92
C LEU A 131 -5.81 -17.33 17.24
N PRO A 132 -5.39 -16.74 18.38
CA PRO A 132 -5.59 -17.33 19.68
C PRO A 132 -7.07 -17.70 19.87
N ASP A 133 -7.32 -18.81 20.54
CA ASP A 133 -8.64 -19.03 21.09
C ASP A 133 -8.96 -17.89 22.04
N THR A 134 -10.17 -17.36 21.93
CA THR A 134 -10.67 -16.36 22.88
C THR A 134 -10.60 -16.96 24.29
N PRO A 135 -10.15 -16.20 25.32
CA PRO A 135 -10.43 -16.58 26.69
C PRO A 135 -11.95 -16.69 26.93
#